data_AF-A0A242W7C6-F1
#
_entry.id   AF-A0A242W7C6-F1
#
_cell.length_a   1.000
_cell.length_b   1.000
_cell.length_c   1.000
_cell.angle_alpha   90.00
_cell.angle_beta   90.00
_cell.angle_gamma   90.00
#
_symmetry.space_group_name_H-M   'P 1'
#
loop_
_entity.id
_entity.type
_entity.pdbx_description
1 polymer ?
#
loop_
_entity_poly.entity_id
_entity_poly.type
_entity_poly.pdbx_seq_one_letter_code
_entity_poly.pdbx_strand_id
1 'polypeptide(L)'
;MRKISVLPAFIITFVCMLAFLIMPYGKVSAQLADGTYNINYVIQKAENDSASMANDYFEKPAKLIVKNGEMRVQIPMNHSAWITEFKAPENGNFVDAKVVSKDEAADKRTVEFKIDDLSKPLGVKIHVVVPSANYDHHYTIRFAFDANVQAVGGDNGAAAITKNNDQTKTGTQVKEEKTKVESKETAKEVNKETKNENGKAEKTDNPKTGDEARIGLFAALILISGVFLIRKVKLSK
;
A
#
# COMPACT_ATOMS: atom_id res chain seq x y z
N MET A 1 19.22 -37.68 -49.46
CA MET A 1 18.27 -37.15 -48.46
C MET A 1 19.05 -36.68 -47.24
N ARG A 2 19.15 -35.37 -46.99
CA ARG A 2 19.91 -34.81 -45.84
C ARG A 2 18.99 -34.73 -44.62
N LYS A 3 19.30 -35.50 -43.57
CA LYS A 3 18.58 -35.48 -42.29
C LYS A 3 18.90 -34.15 -41.58
N ILE A 4 17.95 -33.23 -41.53
CA ILE A 4 18.09 -31.99 -40.77
C ILE A 4 17.98 -32.36 -39.29
N SER A 5 19.09 -32.28 -38.56
CA SER A 5 19.13 -32.50 -37.11
C SER A 5 18.26 -31.44 -36.43
N VAL A 6 17.21 -31.86 -35.74
CA VAL A 6 16.28 -31.00 -34.99
C VAL A 6 16.81 -30.62 -33.60
N LEU A 7 17.95 -31.19 -33.21
CA LEU A 7 18.62 -30.98 -31.92
C LEU A 7 19.01 -29.51 -31.62
N PRO A 8 19.58 -28.72 -32.56
CA PRO A 8 19.94 -27.33 -32.28
C PRO A 8 18.71 -26.41 -32.10
N ALA A 9 17.58 -26.72 -32.75
CA ALA A 9 16.35 -25.94 -32.60
C ALA A 9 15.70 -26.14 -31.22
N PHE A 10 15.83 -27.34 -30.65
CA PHE A 10 15.37 -27.63 -29.29
C PHE A 10 16.23 -26.92 -28.22
N ILE A 11 17.54 -26.83 -28.43
CA ILE A 11 18.44 -26.15 -27.49
C ILE A 11 18.17 -24.64 -27.49
N ILE A 12 17.99 -24.02 -28.66
CA ILE A 12 17.71 -22.57 -28.75
C ILE A 12 16.38 -22.21 -28.09
N THR A 13 15.33 -23.01 -28.30
CA THR A 13 14.02 -22.77 -27.67
C THR A 13 14.05 -22.98 -26.15
N PHE A 14 14.79 -23.98 -25.67
CA PHE A 14 14.96 -24.20 -24.23
C PHE A 14 15.77 -23.07 -23.57
N VAL A 15 16.81 -22.56 -24.22
CA VAL A 15 17.60 -21.41 -23.75
C VAL A 15 16.76 -20.12 -23.74
N CYS A 16 15.92 -19.88 -24.76
CA CYS A 16 15.01 -18.75 -24.76
C CYS A 16 13.93 -18.86 -23.66
N MET A 17 13.39 -20.05 -23.40
CA MET A 17 12.40 -20.27 -22.34
C MET A 17 13.01 -20.08 -20.94
N LEU A 18 14.27 -20.51 -20.75
CA LEU A 18 15.01 -20.27 -19.50
C LEU A 18 15.30 -18.77 -19.28
N ALA A 19 15.56 -18.01 -20.35
CA ALA A 19 15.79 -16.57 -20.27
C ALA A 19 14.54 -15.77 -19.85
N PHE A 20 13.32 -16.26 -20.12
CA PHE A 20 12.09 -15.65 -19.61
C PHE A 20 11.82 -15.96 -18.12
N LEU A 21 12.42 -17.02 -17.56
CA LEU A 21 12.26 -17.39 -16.15
C LEU A 21 13.08 -16.52 -15.18
N ILE A 22 14.11 -15.84 -15.68
CA ILE A 22 15.00 -14.95 -14.91
C ILE A 22 14.65 -13.46 -15.05
N MET A 23 13.63 -13.10 -15.84
CA MET A 23 13.11 -11.73 -15.79
C MET A 23 12.41 -11.52 -14.44
N PRO A 24 12.71 -10.44 -13.70
CA PRO A 24 11.93 -10.08 -12.53
C PRO A 24 10.50 -9.78 -13.01
N TYR A 25 9.57 -10.67 -12.65
CA TYR A 25 8.14 -10.44 -12.82
C TYR A 25 7.75 -9.28 -11.89
N GLY A 26 7.89 -8.06 -12.40
CA GLY A 26 7.38 -6.87 -11.75
C GLY A 26 5.89 -7.07 -11.51
N LYS A 27 5.45 -6.82 -10.26
CA LYS A 27 4.04 -6.77 -9.91
C LYS A 27 3.38 -5.75 -10.83
N VAL A 28 2.59 -6.21 -11.80
CA VAL A 28 1.71 -5.33 -12.58
C VAL A 28 0.53 -4.98 -11.69
N SER A 29 0.80 -4.08 -10.73
CA SER A 29 -0.24 -3.21 -10.18
C SER A 29 -0.47 -2.12 -11.23
N ALA A 30 -1.71 -1.66 -11.41
CA ALA A 30 -1.99 -0.51 -12.27
C ALA A 30 -1.14 0.67 -11.79
N GLN A 31 -0.04 0.94 -12.50
CA GLN A 31 0.95 1.91 -12.08
C GLN A 31 0.57 3.27 -12.63
N LEU A 32 0.47 4.25 -11.74
CA LEU A 32 0.17 5.63 -12.11
C LEU A 32 1.26 6.15 -13.06
N ALA A 33 0.89 6.92 -14.08
CA ALA A 33 1.86 7.51 -14.99
C ALA A 33 2.73 8.54 -14.26
N ASP A 34 3.93 8.78 -14.79
CA ASP A 34 4.80 9.84 -14.28
C ASP A 34 4.10 11.20 -14.32
N GLY A 35 4.17 11.95 -13.22
CA GLY A 35 3.44 13.20 -13.08
C GLY A 35 3.32 13.67 -11.64
N THR A 36 2.67 14.83 -11.47
CA THR A 36 2.29 15.35 -10.16
C THR A 36 0.78 15.31 -10.03
N TYR A 37 0.30 14.86 -8.89
CA TYR A 37 -1.12 14.69 -8.59
C TYR A 37 -1.46 15.29 -7.24
N ASN A 38 -2.67 15.80 -7.10
CA ASN A 38 -3.29 16.07 -5.81
C ASN A 38 -3.91 14.77 -5.29
N ILE A 39 -3.65 14.45 -4.03
CA ILE A 39 -4.17 13.26 -3.37
C ILE A 39 -4.81 13.63 -2.02
N ASN A 40 -6.03 13.17 -1.81
CA ASN A 40 -6.70 13.28 -0.53
C ASN A 40 -6.33 12.10 0.36
N TYR A 41 -6.44 12.30 1.67
CA TYR A 41 -6.15 11.27 2.65
C TYR A 41 -6.83 11.58 3.98
N VAL A 42 -6.95 10.57 4.83
CA VAL A 42 -7.36 10.69 6.22
C VAL A 42 -6.27 10.12 7.10
N ILE A 43 -5.95 10.82 8.19
CA ILE A 43 -5.09 10.27 9.23
C ILE A 43 -5.95 9.40 10.15
N GLN A 44 -5.62 8.12 10.24
CA GLN A 44 -6.28 7.16 11.10
C GLN A 44 -5.45 6.87 12.36
N LYS A 45 -6.11 6.31 13.37
CA LYS A 45 -5.46 5.77 14.57
C LYS A 45 -4.56 4.58 14.20
N ALA A 46 -3.62 4.22 15.09
CA ALA A 46 -2.75 3.06 14.85
C ALA A 46 -3.53 1.74 14.86
N GLU A 47 -4.50 1.62 15.76
CA GLU A 47 -5.16 0.36 16.11
C GLU A 47 -6.37 0.06 15.23
N ASN A 48 -6.96 1.07 14.60
CA ASN A 48 -8.19 0.93 13.80
C ASN A 48 -8.37 2.07 12.80
N ASP A 49 -9.34 1.91 11.90
CA ASP A 49 -9.54 2.76 10.73
C ASP A 49 -10.33 4.05 11.02
N SER A 50 -10.59 4.34 12.30
CA SER A 50 -11.20 5.61 12.71
C SER A 50 -10.22 6.77 12.52
N ALA A 51 -10.76 7.94 12.21
CA ALA A 51 -9.96 9.16 12.14
C ALA A 51 -9.22 9.42 13.47
N SER A 52 -7.97 9.85 13.35
CA SER A 52 -7.14 10.32 14.46
C SER A 52 -7.38 11.80 14.70
N MET A 53 -7.24 12.25 15.95
CA MET A 53 -7.20 13.68 16.27
C MET A 53 -6.06 14.39 15.54
N ALA A 54 -5.00 13.66 15.19
CA ALA A 54 -3.90 14.18 14.39
C ALA A 54 -4.35 14.67 13.00
N ASN A 55 -5.48 14.19 12.47
CA ASN A 55 -5.95 14.50 11.12
C ASN A 55 -6.09 16.01 10.86
N ASP A 56 -6.41 16.81 11.86
CA ASP A 56 -6.66 18.25 11.71
C ASP A 56 -5.35 19.06 11.59
N TYR A 57 -4.22 18.44 11.92
CA TYR A 57 -2.90 19.05 11.84
C TYR A 57 -2.19 18.83 10.50
N PHE A 58 -2.81 18.05 9.60
CA PHE A 58 -2.28 17.74 8.28
C PHE A 58 -3.21 18.31 7.19
N GLU A 59 -2.66 19.17 6.34
CA GLU A 59 -3.41 19.89 5.31
C GLU A 59 -3.69 19.02 4.09
N LYS A 60 -4.86 19.23 3.47
CA LYS A 60 -5.37 18.43 2.36
C LYS A 60 -5.77 19.35 1.20
N PRO A 61 -5.56 18.94 -0.06
CA PRO A 61 -4.90 17.70 -0.49
C PRO A 61 -3.37 17.77 -0.28
N ALA A 62 -2.74 16.60 -0.29
CA ALA A 62 -1.29 16.49 -0.42
C ALA A 62 -0.89 16.42 -1.90
N LYS A 63 0.41 16.58 -2.17
CA LYS A 63 0.97 16.35 -3.52
C LYS A 63 1.61 14.98 -3.60
N LEU A 64 1.25 14.20 -4.61
CA LEU A 64 1.87 12.94 -5.00
C LEU A 64 2.72 13.18 -6.24
N ILE A 65 3.99 12.77 -6.18
CA ILE A 65 4.93 12.85 -7.30
C ILE A 65 5.25 11.41 -7.71
N VAL A 66 5.00 11.09 -8.97
CA VAL A 66 5.34 9.80 -9.57
C VAL A 66 6.41 10.00 -10.61
N LYS A 67 7.51 9.26 -10.49
CA LYS A 67 8.64 9.32 -11.42
C LYS A 67 9.28 7.94 -11.56
N ASN A 68 9.39 7.44 -12.80
CA ASN A 68 9.90 6.12 -13.12
C ASN A 68 9.25 5.02 -12.26
N GLY A 69 7.95 5.18 -11.97
CA GLY A 69 7.21 4.24 -11.15
C GLY A 69 7.45 4.32 -9.63
N GLU A 70 8.33 5.20 -9.16
CA GLU A 70 8.47 5.52 -7.73
C GLU A 70 7.48 6.61 -7.33
N MET A 71 6.80 6.42 -6.20
CA MET A 71 5.85 7.39 -5.64
C MET A 71 6.44 8.05 -4.39
N ARG A 72 6.43 9.38 -4.35
CA ARG A 72 6.74 10.18 -3.15
C ARG A 72 5.61 11.15 -2.89
N VAL A 73 5.23 11.29 -1.62
CA VAL A 73 4.19 12.24 -1.21
C VAL A 73 4.81 13.41 -0.47
N GLN A 74 4.28 14.60 -0.70
CA GLN A 74 4.58 15.81 0.04
C GLN A 74 3.37 16.16 0.90
N ILE A 75 3.52 16.01 2.21
CA ILE A 75 2.48 16.23 3.22
C ILE A 75 2.70 17.60 3.88
N PRO A 76 1.85 18.60 3.59
CA PRO A 76 1.82 19.84 4.34
C PRO A 76 1.21 19.60 5.73
N MET A 77 1.81 20.17 6.76
CA MET A 77 1.29 20.17 8.13
C MET A 77 1.31 21.58 8.72
N ASN A 78 0.32 21.84 9.56
CA ASN A 78 0.20 23.05 10.37
C ASN A 78 0.68 22.77 11.79
N HIS A 79 0.82 23.83 12.60
CA HIS A 79 1.38 23.74 13.95
C HIS A 79 2.69 22.95 13.98
N SER A 80 3.56 23.24 13.01
CA SER A 80 4.80 22.51 12.76
C SER A 80 5.63 22.40 14.05
N ALA A 81 5.69 23.45 14.86
CA ALA A 81 6.42 23.45 16.13
C ALA A 81 6.00 22.32 17.10
N TRP A 82 4.76 21.82 17.02
CA TRP A 82 4.27 20.77 17.93
C TRP A 82 4.74 19.38 17.56
N ILE A 83 4.95 19.10 16.27
CA ILE A 83 5.45 17.79 15.83
C ILE A 83 6.97 17.90 15.74
N THR A 84 7.69 17.42 16.75
CA THR A 84 9.15 17.53 16.84
C THR A 84 9.87 16.47 16.01
N GLU A 85 9.29 15.27 15.92
CA GLU A 85 9.78 14.17 15.07
C GLU A 85 8.68 13.67 14.14
N PHE A 86 9.06 13.34 12.90
CA PHE A 86 8.19 12.68 11.93
C PHE A 86 9.00 11.63 11.20
N LYS A 87 8.74 10.36 11.49
CA LYS A 87 9.45 9.21 10.95
C LYS A 87 8.55 8.37 10.06
N ALA A 88 8.95 8.22 8.79
CA ALA A 88 8.25 7.44 7.79
C ALA A 88 9.00 6.11 7.52
N PRO A 89 8.29 5.09 7.03
CA PRO A 89 8.92 3.82 6.68
C PRO A 89 9.80 3.99 5.44
N GLU A 90 11.05 3.52 5.53
CA GLU A 90 12.00 3.43 4.41
C GLU A 90 12.85 2.16 4.59
N ASN A 91 12.86 1.29 3.57
CA ASN A 91 13.65 0.05 3.55
C ASN A 91 13.49 -0.84 4.79
N GLY A 92 12.27 -0.94 5.33
CA GLY A 92 11.93 -1.78 6.50
C GLY A 92 12.21 -1.13 7.86
N ASN A 93 12.75 0.09 7.89
CA ASN A 93 12.98 0.87 9.11
C ASN A 93 12.12 2.14 9.12
N PHE A 94 12.08 2.84 10.26
CA PHE A 94 11.48 4.17 10.36
C PHE A 94 12.60 5.21 10.42
N VAL A 95 12.59 6.16 9.47
CA VAL A 95 13.59 7.21 9.32
C VAL A 95 12.92 8.58 9.28
N ASP A 96 13.62 9.63 9.69
CA ASP A 96 13.08 10.98 9.65
C ASP A 96 12.74 11.40 8.21
N ALA A 97 11.52 11.89 8.03
CA ALA A 97 11.07 12.33 6.71
C ALA A 97 11.79 13.62 6.30
N LYS A 98 12.06 13.74 5.01
CA LYS A 98 12.75 14.89 4.44
C LYS A 98 11.85 16.12 4.49
N VAL A 99 12.31 17.23 5.06
CA VAL A 99 11.60 18.51 4.97
C VAL A 99 11.89 19.16 3.62
N VAL A 100 10.84 19.48 2.85
CA VAL A 100 10.96 20.10 1.51
C VAL A 100 10.55 21.56 1.47
N SER A 101 9.80 22.02 2.48
CA SER A 101 9.42 23.42 2.65
C SER A 101 9.11 23.71 4.12
N LYS A 102 9.39 24.93 4.56
CA LYS A 102 9.10 25.41 5.92
C LYS A 102 8.68 26.89 5.83
N ASP A 103 7.59 27.21 6.52
CA ASP A 103 7.09 28.57 6.72
C ASP A 103 6.99 28.81 8.23
N GLU A 104 7.97 29.51 8.78
CA GLU A 104 8.04 29.76 10.22
C GLU A 104 7.01 30.80 10.67
N ALA A 105 6.62 31.72 9.80
CA ALA A 105 5.64 32.76 10.13
C ALA A 105 4.23 32.17 10.26
N ALA A 106 3.88 31.21 9.39
CA ALA A 106 2.60 30.51 9.44
C ALA A 106 2.63 29.25 10.35
N ASP A 107 3.78 28.92 10.94
CA ASP A 107 4.05 27.66 11.64
C ASP A 107 3.63 26.41 10.84
N LYS A 108 4.10 26.36 9.59
CA LYS A 108 3.82 25.25 8.66
C LYS A 108 5.11 24.63 8.14
N ARG A 109 5.04 23.35 7.79
CA ARG A 109 6.10 22.70 7.01
C ARG A 109 5.52 21.65 6.08
N THR A 110 6.28 21.26 5.08
CA THR A 110 5.97 20.14 4.20
C THR A 110 7.06 19.10 4.30
N VAL A 111 6.68 17.86 4.60
CA VAL A 111 7.58 16.71 4.63
C VAL A 111 7.34 15.81 3.42
N GLU A 112 8.40 15.14 2.97
CA GLU A 112 8.41 14.24 1.83
C GLU A 112 8.88 12.85 2.24
N PHE A 113 8.14 11.83 1.82
CA PHE A 113 8.52 10.42 2.04
C PHE A 113 7.99 9.53 0.92
N LYS A 114 8.59 8.33 0.81
CA LYS A 114 8.23 7.33 -0.20
C LYS A 114 6.96 6.57 0.19
N ILE A 115 6.16 6.20 -0.81
CA ILE A 115 5.01 5.31 -0.67
C ILE A 115 5.16 4.15 -1.64
N ASP A 116 4.94 2.93 -1.15
CA ASP A 116 4.98 1.74 -2.01
C ASP A 116 3.59 1.31 -2.52
N ASP A 117 2.52 1.58 -1.76
CA ASP A 117 1.17 1.10 -2.05
C ASP A 117 0.10 2.09 -1.53
N LEU A 118 -0.60 2.77 -2.45
CA LEU A 118 -1.68 3.71 -2.12
C LEU A 118 -2.98 3.02 -1.67
N SER A 119 -3.10 1.71 -1.86
CA SER A 119 -4.31 0.97 -1.48
C SER A 119 -4.36 0.63 0.01
N LYS A 120 -3.24 0.76 0.72
CA LYS A 120 -3.09 0.40 2.13
C LYS A 120 -2.75 1.62 2.98
N PRO A 121 -3.26 1.69 4.23
CA PRO A 121 -2.82 2.73 5.15
C PRO A 121 -1.32 2.61 5.45
N LEU A 122 -0.60 3.73 5.37
CA LEU A 122 0.83 3.80 5.68
C LEU A 122 1.04 4.29 7.12
N GLY A 123 1.61 3.45 7.97
CA GLY A 123 1.98 3.84 9.34
C GLY A 123 3.21 4.74 9.36
N VAL A 124 3.16 5.83 10.12
CA VAL A 124 4.30 6.70 10.46
C VAL A 124 4.36 6.88 11.98
N LYS A 125 5.54 7.25 12.49
CA LYS A 125 5.74 7.57 13.91
C LYS A 125 5.96 9.07 14.06
N ILE A 126 5.29 9.68 15.02
CA ILE A 126 5.44 11.09 15.34
C ILE A 126 5.74 11.28 16.83
N HIS A 127 6.51 12.32 17.15
CA HIS A 127 6.68 12.82 18.50
C HIS A 127 6.02 14.20 18.57
N VAL A 128 5.10 14.35 19.51
CA VAL A 128 4.31 15.58 19.69
C VAL A 128 4.65 16.18 21.04
N VAL A 129 5.13 17.42 21.02
CA VAL A 129 5.51 18.19 22.21
C VAL A 129 4.79 19.53 22.19
N VAL A 130 3.98 19.78 23.22
CA VAL A 130 3.30 21.06 23.45
C VAL A 130 3.65 21.54 24.85
N PRO A 131 4.71 22.36 25.02
CA PRO A 131 5.22 22.75 26.34
C PRO A 131 4.18 23.47 27.20
N SER A 132 3.34 24.32 26.59
CA SER A 132 2.28 25.07 27.28
C SER A 132 1.20 24.17 27.88
N ALA A 133 1.05 22.94 27.39
CA ALA A 133 0.09 21.96 27.89
C ALA A 133 0.76 20.82 28.68
N ASN A 134 2.09 20.89 28.91
CA ASN A 134 2.89 19.80 29.48
C ASN A 134 2.61 18.45 28.77
N TYR A 135 2.57 18.49 27.44
CA TYR A 135 2.22 17.34 26.61
C TYR A 135 3.46 16.88 25.85
N ASP A 136 3.83 15.61 26.03
CA ASP A 136 4.98 14.98 25.37
C ASP A 136 4.61 13.51 25.12
N HIS A 137 4.26 13.19 23.87
CA HIS A 137 3.80 11.85 23.52
C HIS A 137 4.30 11.40 22.16
N HIS A 138 4.58 10.11 22.08
CA HIS A 138 4.89 9.43 20.84
C HIS A 138 3.67 8.68 20.34
N TYR A 139 3.38 8.84 19.05
CA TYR A 139 2.25 8.17 18.40
C TYR A 139 2.69 7.45 17.14
N THR A 140 2.01 6.35 16.85
CA THR A 140 1.90 5.85 15.49
C THR A 140 0.59 6.36 14.91
N ILE A 141 0.62 6.90 13.71
CA ILE A 141 -0.58 7.30 12.95
C ILE A 141 -0.52 6.66 11.57
N ARG A 142 -1.68 6.47 10.94
CA ARG A 142 -1.74 5.81 9.62
C ARG A 142 -2.32 6.76 8.58
N PHE A 143 -1.61 6.97 7.48
CA PHE A 143 -2.10 7.72 6.33
C PHE A 143 -2.92 6.80 5.44
N ALA A 144 -4.24 6.97 5.43
CA ALA A 144 -5.14 6.29 4.50
C ALA A 144 -5.39 7.20 3.29
N PHE A 145 -4.70 6.91 2.19
CA PHE A 145 -4.82 7.68 0.96
C PHE A 145 -6.10 7.32 0.19
N ASP A 146 -6.73 8.34 -0.39
CA ASP A 146 -7.73 8.15 -1.43
C ASP A 146 -7.01 7.83 -2.74
N ALA A 147 -7.34 6.69 -3.32
CA ALA A 147 -6.69 6.21 -4.55
C ALA A 147 -7.21 6.93 -5.80
N ASN A 148 -8.21 7.82 -5.65
CA ASN A 148 -8.64 8.76 -6.66
C ASN A 148 -7.76 10.01 -6.61
N VAL A 149 -6.84 10.12 -7.57
CA VAL A 149 -5.90 11.24 -7.65
C VAL A 149 -6.26 12.18 -8.80
N GLN A 150 -5.94 13.47 -8.64
CA GLN A 150 -6.20 14.50 -9.64
C GLN A 150 -4.89 15.04 -10.19
N ALA A 151 -4.65 14.95 -11.50
CA ALA A 151 -3.42 15.45 -12.10
C ALA A 151 -3.30 16.98 -11.92
N VAL A 152 -2.08 17.45 -11.63
CA VAL A 152 -1.76 18.88 -11.53
C VAL A 152 -1.14 19.33 -12.85
N GLY A 153 -1.86 20.14 -13.63
CA GLY A 153 -1.30 20.83 -14.80
C GLY A 153 -1.53 20.20 -16.19
N GLY A 154 -2.61 19.44 -16.40
CA GLY A 154 -3.01 18.99 -17.75
C GLY A 154 -4.46 18.51 -17.78
N ASP A 155 -5.14 18.73 -18.92
CA ASP A 155 -6.58 18.55 -19.15
C ASP A 155 -7.08 17.09 -19.16
N ASN A 156 -6.39 16.18 -18.47
CA ASN A 156 -6.66 14.75 -18.51
C ASN A 156 -7.03 14.20 -17.12
N GLY A 157 -8.34 13.95 -16.98
CA GLY A 157 -9.03 12.95 -16.18
C GLY A 157 -8.42 12.49 -14.85
N ALA A 158 -9.21 12.61 -13.78
CA ALA A 158 -8.97 11.92 -12.51
C ALA A 158 -8.53 10.46 -12.76
N ALA A 159 -7.32 10.13 -12.33
CA ALA A 159 -6.81 8.78 -12.41
C ALA A 159 -7.25 8.04 -11.14
N ALA A 160 -8.25 7.18 -11.27
CA ALA A 160 -8.69 6.31 -10.20
C ALA A 160 -7.90 5.00 -10.26
N ILE A 161 -7.22 4.64 -9.16
CA ILE A 161 -6.72 3.27 -8.99
C ILE A 161 -7.92 2.43 -8.52
N THR A 162 -8.39 1.52 -9.38
CA THR A 162 -9.52 0.63 -9.07
C THR A 162 -9.22 -0.21 -7.83
N LYS A 163 -9.89 0.11 -6.72
CA LYS A 163 -9.97 -0.79 -5.56
C LYS A 163 -10.96 -1.90 -5.92
N ASN A 164 -10.51 -3.16 -5.96
CA ASN A 164 -11.44 -4.29 -5.88
C ASN A 164 -12.05 -4.27 -4.48
N ASN A 165 -13.24 -3.68 -4.37
CA ASN A 165 -14.01 -3.64 -3.14
C ASN A 165 -15.22 -4.55 -3.32
N ASP A 166 -15.20 -5.68 -2.63
CA ASP A 166 -16.38 -6.51 -2.46
C ASP A 166 -17.38 -5.75 -1.58
N GLN A 167 -18.50 -5.35 -2.16
CA GLN A 167 -19.57 -4.68 -1.46
C GLN A 167 -20.33 -5.68 -0.61
N THR A 168 -20.53 -5.36 0.66
CA THR A 168 -21.85 -5.59 1.24
C THR A 168 -22.30 -4.36 1.99
N LYS A 169 -23.27 -3.66 1.38
CA LYS A 169 -24.11 -2.66 2.01
C LYS A 169 -25.02 -3.34 3.02
N THR A 170 -25.15 -2.78 4.21
CA THR A 170 -26.44 -2.75 4.92
C THR A 170 -26.52 -1.45 5.69
N GLY A 171 -27.43 -0.58 5.29
CA GLY A 171 -27.77 0.61 6.06
C GLY A 171 -28.74 0.27 7.18
N THR A 172 -28.74 1.06 8.25
CA THR A 172 -29.93 1.57 8.93
C THR A 172 -29.52 2.78 9.79
N GLN A 173 -30.41 3.76 9.79
CA GLN A 173 -30.31 5.09 10.36
C GLN A 173 -30.59 5.15 11.88
N VAL A 174 -29.95 6.15 12.52
CA VAL A 174 -30.44 7.04 13.60
C VAL A 174 -30.66 6.44 15.00
N LYS A 175 -29.93 6.97 16.01
CA LYS A 175 -30.47 7.98 16.96
C LYS A 175 -29.39 8.63 17.84
N GLU A 176 -29.44 9.95 17.92
CA GLU A 176 -28.82 10.79 18.96
C GLU A 176 -29.41 10.47 20.34
N GLU A 177 -28.56 10.45 21.38
CA GLU A 177 -28.95 10.93 22.71
C GLU A 177 -27.73 11.49 23.46
N LYS A 178 -27.83 12.77 23.86
CA LYS A 178 -26.97 13.42 24.86
C LYS A 178 -27.28 12.83 26.23
N THR A 179 -26.28 12.67 27.10
CA THR A 179 -26.30 13.15 28.51
C THR A 179 -24.88 13.16 29.08
N LYS A 180 -24.68 14.09 30.02
CA LYS A 180 -23.48 14.73 30.53
C LYS A 180 -23.22 14.28 31.98
N VAL A 181 -21.97 13.90 32.30
CA VAL A 181 -21.15 14.18 33.53
C VAL A 181 -21.69 13.70 34.91
N GLU A 182 -20.92 12.89 35.67
CA GLU A 182 -19.95 13.31 36.71
C GLU A 182 -19.54 12.21 37.74
N SER A 183 -18.23 12.15 38.03
CA SER A 183 -17.53 11.91 39.33
C SER A 183 -17.45 10.57 40.10
N LYS A 184 -16.18 10.33 40.52
CA LYS A 184 -15.61 9.76 41.77
C LYS A 184 -15.02 8.33 41.79
N GLU A 185 -13.67 8.29 41.81
CA GLU A 185 -12.76 7.75 42.87
C GLU A 185 -13.26 6.56 43.73
N THR A 186 -12.54 5.46 44.00
CA THR A 186 -11.15 5.31 44.52
C THR A 186 -10.77 3.81 44.60
N ALA A 187 -9.45 3.51 44.60
CA ALA A 187 -8.73 2.40 45.30
C ALA A 187 -8.98 0.92 44.87
N LYS A 188 -8.07 -0.08 45.02
CA LYS A 188 -6.61 -0.26 45.14
C LYS A 188 -6.38 -1.80 45.24
N GLU A 189 -5.20 -2.29 44.83
CA GLU A 189 -4.55 -3.59 45.21
C GLU A 189 -5.07 -4.93 44.65
N VAL A 190 -4.32 -5.64 43.78
CA VAL A 190 -3.23 -6.64 44.01
C VAL A 190 -3.76 -8.07 44.22
N ASN A 191 -3.50 -9.02 43.29
CA ASN A 191 -2.40 -10.00 43.33
C ASN A 191 -2.60 -11.23 42.40
N LYS A 192 -1.44 -11.75 41.96
CA LYS A 192 -1.08 -13.15 41.66
C LYS A 192 -1.65 -13.93 40.44
N GLU A 193 -0.70 -14.21 39.55
CA GLU A 193 -0.42 -15.47 38.83
C GLU A 193 -1.31 -16.68 39.13
N THR A 194 -1.74 -17.39 38.07
CA THR A 194 -1.52 -18.84 37.94
C THR A 194 -1.54 -19.26 36.47
N LYS A 195 -0.51 -20.02 36.12
CA LYS A 195 -0.24 -20.79 34.91
C LYS A 195 -1.31 -21.87 34.69
N ASN A 196 -1.74 -22.13 33.46
CA ASN A 196 -2.00 -23.50 33.02
C ASN A 196 -1.96 -23.65 31.49
N GLU A 197 -1.23 -24.68 31.09
CA GLU A 197 -1.06 -25.23 29.76
C GLU A 197 -2.38 -25.84 29.26
N ASN A 198 -2.62 -25.87 27.95
CA ASN A 198 -2.46 -27.09 27.14
C ASN A 198 -3.03 -26.92 25.72
N GLY A 199 -2.20 -27.29 24.74
CA GLY A 199 -2.54 -27.92 23.46
C GLY A 199 -3.66 -27.38 22.57
N LYS A 200 -3.29 -26.96 21.36
CA LYS A 200 -3.68 -27.66 20.11
C LYS A 200 -2.88 -27.15 18.92
N ALA A 201 -2.19 -28.07 18.24
CA ALA A 201 -1.70 -27.82 16.89
C ALA A 201 -2.91 -27.69 15.95
N GLU A 202 -3.02 -26.58 15.24
CA GLU A 202 -3.99 -26.43 14.16
C GLU A 202 -3.26 -25.91 12.92
N LYS A 203 -3.28 -26.75 11.89
CA LYS A 203 -2.84 -26.42 10.53
C LYS A 203 -3.66 -25.21 10.06
N THR A 204 -2.99 -24.14 9.68
CA THR A 204 -3.57 -23.18 8.74
C THR A 204 -3.07 -23.54 7.35
N ASP A 205 -4.02 -23.86 6.48
CA ASP A 205 -3.80 -24.21 5.09
C ASP A 205 -3.01 -23.11 4.37
N ASN A 206 -1.94 -23.52 3.69
CA ASN A 206 -1.23 -22.70 2.73
C ASN A 206 -2.22 -22.26 1.62
N PRO A 207 -2.35 -20.97 1.28
CA PRO A 207 -3.25 -20.57 0.21
C PRO A 207 -2.83 -21.26 -1.09
N LYS A 208 -3.75 -22.01 -1.69
CA LYS A 208 -3.64 -22.50 -3.07
C LYS A 208 -3.39 -21.29 -3.97
N THR A 209 -2.22 -21.23 -4.60
CA THR A 209 -1.98 -20.38 -5.77
C THR A 209 -2.74 -20.97 -6.97
N GLY A 210 -4.05 -20.78 -6.96
CA GLY A 210 -4.95 -21.05 -8.08
C GLY A 210 -5.23 -19.79 -8.86
N ASP A 211 -4.20 -19.20 -9.48
CA ASP A 211 -4.39 -18.15 -10.48
C ASP A 211 -4.81 -18.83 -11.81
N GLU A 212 -6.12 -19.00 -12.00
CA GLU A 212 -6.69 -19.53 -13.26
C GLU A 212 -6.51 -18.56 -14.44
N ALA A 213 -6.11 -17.32 -14.20
CA ALA A 213 -6.08 -16.27 -15.21
C ALA A 213 -4.96 -16.39 -16.27
N ARG A 214 -4.06 -17.38 -16.18
CA ARG A 214 -3.00 -17.58 -17.21
C ARG A 214 -2.88 -19.01 -17.77
N ILE A 215 -3.61 -19.99 -17.23
CA ILE A 215 -3.61 -21.37 -17.77
C ILE A 215 -4.18 -21.39 -19.19
N GLY A 216 -5.21 -20.57 -19.47
CA GLY A 216 -5.82 -20.47 -20.80
C GLY A 216 -4.82 -20.02 -21.88
N LEU A 217 -3.91 -19.10 -21.57
CA LEU A 217 -2.91 -18.60 -22.52
C LEU A 217 -1.85 -19.68 -22.83
N PHE A 218 -1.39 -20.41 -21.82
CA PHE A 218 -0.45 -21.51 -22.02
C PHE A 218 -1.09 -22.71 -22.74
N ALA A 219 -2.35 -23.04 -22.42
CA ALA A 219 -3.11 -24.06 -23.14
C ALA A 219 -3.30 -23.68 -24.61
N ALA A 220 -3.61 -22.41 -24.90
CA ALA A 220 -3.71 -21.90 -26.27
C ALA A 220 -2.37 -22.01 -27.02
N LEU A 221 -1.24 -21.66 -26.39
CA LEU A 221 0.09 -21.80 -27.00
C LEU A 221 0.47 -23.26 -27.29
N ILE A 222 0.12 -24.19 -26.40
CA ILE A 222 0.36 -25.63 -26.61
C ILE A 222 -0.47 -26.14 -27.79
N LEU A 223 -1.74 -25.74 -27.90
CA LEU A 223 -2.61 -26.14 -29.01
C LEU A 223 -2.11 -25.60 -30.36
N ILE A 224 -1.70 -24.32 -30.40
CA ILE A 224 -1.15 -23.71 -31.62
C ILE A 224 0.15 -24.42 -32.06
N SER A 225 1.02 -24.75 -31.10
CA SER A 225 2.26 -25.51 -31.37
C SER A 225 1.99 -26.93 -31.89
N GLY A 226 1.00 -27.62 -31.30
CA GLY A 226 0.59 -28.97 -31.74
C GLY A 226 0.09 -29.00 -33.19
N VAL A 227 -0.74 -28.03 -33.58
CA VAL A 227 -1.24 -27.92 -34.96
C VAL A 227 -0.11 -27.67 -35.97
N PHE A 228 0.89 -26.85 -35.61
CA PHE A 228 2.04 -26.58 -36.46
C PHE A 228 2.92 -27.83 -36.68
N LEU A 229 3.16 -28.62 -35.63
CA LEU A 229 3.90 -29.88 -35.71
C LEU A 229 3.20 -30.94 -36.57
N ILE A 230 1.89 -31.12 -36.38
CA ILE A 230 1.10 -32.08 -37.17
C ILE A 230 1.12 -31.70 -38.65
N ARG A 231 0.98 -30.41 -38.97
CA ARG A 231 1.03 -29.92 -40.35
C ARG A 231 2.39 -30.13 -40.99
N LYS A 232 3.48 -29.92 -40.24
CA LYS A 232 4.85 -30.13 -40.74
C LYS A 232 5.20 -31.61 -40.95
N VAL A 233 4.71 -32.50 -40.08
CA VAL A 233 4.91 -33.96 -40.22
C VAL A 233 4.14 -34.53 -41.41
N LYS A 234 2.94 -34.02 -41.69
CA LYS A 234 2.12 -34.46 -42.84
C LYS A 234 2.66 -33.96 -44.20
N LEU A 235 3.42 -32.86 -44.21
CA LEU A 235 4.10 -32.32 -45.40
C LEU A 235 5.50 -32.94 -45.65
N SER A 236 6.01 -33.74 -44.73
CA SER A 236 7.32 -34.39 -44.81
C SER A 236 7.23 -35.88 -45.20
N LYS A 237 6.06 -36.34 -45.66
CA LYS A 237 5.82 -37.71 -46.12
C LYS A 237 5.54 -37.74 -47.60
#